data_AF-A0A2E9TTM7-F1
#
_entry.id   AF-A0A2E9TTM7-F1
#
_cell.length_a   1.000
_cell.length_b   1.000
_cell.length_c   1.000
_cell.angle_alpha   90.00
_cell.angle_beta   90.00
_cell.angle_gamma   90.00
#
_symmetry.space_group_name_H-M   'P 1'
#
loop_
_entity.id
_entity.type
_entity.pdbx_description
1 polymer ?
#
loop_
_entity_poly.entity_id
_entity_poly.type
_entity_poly.pdbx_seq_one_letter_code
_entity_poly.pdbx_strand_id
1 'polypeptide(L)'
;MLKFFQFSGTISGTTYFLRILFTILLSIPGLIVFVSLISSYMIGEGIIDVNNPESFDQSAIEKIEENPDEFLSELWSYVSTGWLFSILLAFLPAIWFSLATAYKRISALFFENRNNIFGIYVAIEIFADAIGLGILSSLSFLKTPMSIITIAIFFFLALKNSEIDKDDHEG
;
A
#
# COMPACT_ATOMS: atom_id res chain seq x y z
N MET A 1 -16.46 -15.71 3.34
CA MET A 1 -15.57 -14.55 3.14
C MET A 1 -15.08 -13.91 4.44
N LEU A 2 -15.91 -13.82 5.50
CA LEU A 2 -15.51 -13.19 6.77
C LEU A 2 -14.22 -13.76 7.41
N LYS A 3 -13.98 -15.08 7.32
CA LYS A 3 -12.77 -15.72 7.88
C LYS A 3 -11.46 -15.10 7.39
N PHE A 4 -11.40 -14.63 6.14
CA PHE A 4 -10.19 -14.07 5.55
C PHE A 4 -9.79 -12.71 6.13
N PHE A 5 -10.74 -11.96 6.68
CA PHE A 5 -10.56 -10.60 7.20
C PHE A 5 -10.52 -10.55 8.73
N GLN A 6 -10.46 -11.70 9.41
CA GLN A 6 -10.41 -11.76 10.87
C GLN A 6 -8.97 -11.76 11.38
N PHE A 7 -8.73 -11.12 12.51
CA PHE A 7 -7.48 -11.21 13.27
C PHE A 7 -7.53 -12.44 14.20
N SER A 8 -7.75 -13.61 13.62
CA SER A 8 -7.86 -14.89 14.35
C SER A 8 -7.31 -16.04 13.52
N GLY A 9 -6.92 -17.12 14.18
CA GLY A 9 -6.35 -18.29 13.54
C GLY A 9 -4.92 -18.07 13.05
N THR A 10 -4.42 -19.03 12.26
CA THR A 10 -3.04 -19.04 11.76
C THR A 10 -3.02 -19.44 10.30
N ILE A 11 -1.98 -19.04 9.56
CA ILE A 11 -1.81 -19.42 8.15
C ILE A 11 -0.40 -19.91 7.88
N SER A 12 -0.27 -20.77 6.87
CA SER A 12 1.03 -21.24 6.37
C SER A 12 1.81 -20.12 5.67
N GLY A 13 3.11 -20.31 5.46
CA GLY A 13 3.95 -19.36 4.71
C GLY A 13 3.54 -19.23 3.23
N THR A 14 3.13 -20.34 2.60
CA THR A 14 2.61 -20.34 1.22
C THR A 14 1.30 -19.56 1.12
N THR A 15 0.37 -19.78 2.05
CA THR A 15 -0.89 -19.03 2.12
C THR A 15 -0.62 -17.54 2.36
N TYR A 16 0.34 -17.21 3.23
CA TYR A 16 0.77 -15.83 3.44
C TYR A 16 1.27 -15.19 2.14
N PHE A 17 2.19 -15.83 1.42
CA PHE A 17 2.71 -15.33 0.14
C PHE A 17 1.59 -15.07 -0.88
N LEU A 18 0.69 -16.03 -1.07
CA LEU A 18 -0.44 -15.90 -2.01
C LEU A 18 -1.40 -14.78 -1.62
N ARG A 19 -1.65 -14.59 -0.32
CA ARG A 19 -2.50 -13.49 0.17
C ARG A 19 -1.83 -12.14 -0.03
N ILE A 20 -0.52 -12.01 0.15
CA ILE A 20 0.17 -10.75 -0.18
C ILE A 20 0.06 -10.42 -1.67
N LEU A 21 0.19 -11.41 -2.57
CA LEU A 21 -0.08 -11.19 -4.00
C LEU A 21 -1.54 -10.78 -4.26
N PHE A 22 -2.49 -11.38 -3.55
CA PHE A 22 -3.90 -11.00 -3.67
C PHE A 22 -4.17 -9.57 -3.17
N THR A 23 -3.41 -9.06 -2.19
CA THR A 23 -3.50 -7.66 -1.75
C THR A 23 -3.25 -6.67 -2.89
N ILE A 24 -2.38 -7.01 -3.87
CA ILE A 24 -2.15 -6.18 -5.06
C ILE A 24 -3.43 -6.07 -5.89
N LEU A 25 -4.21 -7.15 -6.00
CA LEU A 25 -5.50 -7.12 -6.68
C LEU A 25 -6.53 -6.32 -5.87
N LEU A 26 -6.52 -6.43 -4.54
CA LEU A 26 -7.40 -5.65 -3.67
C LEU A 26 -7.08 -4.15 -3.66
N SER A 27 -5.88 -3.73 -4.08
CA SER A 27 -5.51 -2.31 -4.16
C SER A 27 -5.97 -1.64 -5.46
N ILE A 28 -6.44 -2.41 -6.46
CA ILE A 28 -6.92 -1.91 -7.75
C ILE A 28 -7.99 -0.80 -7.60
N PRO A 29 -9.03 -0.93 -6.76
CA PRO A 29 -9.99 0.15 -6.56
C PRO A 29 -9.34 1.45 -6.09
N GLY A 30 -8.38 1.37 -5.17
CA GLY A 30 -7.62 2.53 -4.70
C GLY A 30 -6.79 3.19 -5.81
N LEU A 31 -6.13 2.36 -6.64
CA LEU A 31 -5.40 2.85 -7.81
C LEU A 31 -6.32 3.54 -8.83
N ILE A 32 -7.52 2.99 -9.08
CA ILE A 32 -8.51 3.61 -9.97
C ILE A 32 -8.92 4.99 -9.44
N VAL A 33 -9.21 5.12 -8.15
CA VAL A 33 -9.57 6.41 -7.54
C VAL A 33 -8.40 7.39 -7.61
N PHE A 34 -7.17 6.94 -7.37
CA PHE A 34 -5.97 7.78 -7.49
C PHE A 34 -5.73 8.28 -8.91
N VAL A 35 -5.84 7.41 -9.92
CA VAL A 35 -5.76 7.81 -11.33
C VAL A 35 -6.89 8.78 -11.67
N SER A 36 -8.09 8.53 -11.18
CA SER A 36 -9.25 9.41 -11.40
C SER A 36 -9.05 10.80 -10.81
N LEU A 37 -8.39 10.93 -9.65
CA LEU A 37 -8.00 12.22 -9.07
C LEU A 37 -7.09 12.99 -10.04
N ILE A 38 -6.03 12.35 -10.53
CA ILE A 38 -5.07 12.97 -11.47
C ILE A 38 -5.79 13.37 -12.77
N SER A 39 -6.59 12.47 -13.34
CA SER A 39 -7.36 12.78 -14.56
C SER A 39 -8.35 13.93 -14.35
N SER A 40 -9.01 14.00 -13.20
CA SER A 40 -9.94 15.08 -12.89
C SER A 40 -9.23 16.44 -12.78
N TYR A 41 -8.04 16.45 -12.18
CA TYR A 41 -7.16 17.62 -12.17
C TYR A 41 -6.77 18.04 -13.59
N MET A 42 -6.25 17.11 -14.39
CA MET A 42 -5.80 17.40 -15.76
C MET A 42 -6.93 17.90 -16.68
N ILE A 43 -8.14 17.39 -16.52
CA ILE A 43 -9.32 17.88 -17.26
C ILE A 43 -9.74 19.26 -16.73
N GLY A 44 -9.71 19.45 -15.40
CA GLY A 44 -10.08 20.73 -14.76
C GLY A 44 -9.17 21.89 -15.19
N GLU A 45 -7.87 21.62 -15.33
CA GLU A 45 -6.88 22.60 -15.81
C GLU A 45 -6.81 22.70 -17.34
N GLY A 46 -7.64 21.95 -18.07
CA GLY A 46 -7.68 21.99 -19.53
C GLY A 46 -6.48 21.33 -20.23
N ILE A 47 -5.65 20.58 -19.49
CA ILE A 47 -4.52 19.79 -20.04
C ILE A 47 -5.04 18.68 -20.95
N ILE A 48 -6.18 18.08 -20.58
CA ILE A 48 -6.86 17.06 -21.38
C ILE A 48 -8.22 17.63 -21.79
N ASP A 49 -8.41 17.88 -23.08
CA ASP A 49 -9.73 18.13 -23.64
C ASP A 49 -10.40 16.81 -24.04
N VAL A 50 -11.33 16.35 -23.22
CA VAL A 50 -12.12 15.13 -23.48
C VAL A 50 -13.03 15.25 -24.71
N ASN A 51 -13.29 16.48 -25.20
CA ASN A 51 -14.09 16.71 -26.41
C ASN A 51 -13.23 16.74 -27.68
N ASN A 52 -11.90 16.80 -27.55
CA ASN A 52 -10.96 16.76 -28.65
C ASN A 52 -9.78 15.80 -28.34
N PRO A 53 -9.93 14.48 -28.60
CA PRO A 53 -8.94 13.48 -28.20
C PRO A 53 -7.57 13.61 -28.91
N GLU A 54 -7.44 14.46 -29.93
CA GLU A 54 -6.16 14.76 -30.59
C GLU A 54 -5.40 15.93 -29.94
N SER A 55 -6.02 16.68 -29.02
CA SER A 55 -5.42 17.87 -28.41
C SER A 55 -4.72 17.58 -27.08
N PHE A 56 -4.00 16.47 -26.99
CA PHE A 56 -3.08 16.31 -25.86
C PHE A 56 -2.04 17.43 -25.98
N ASP A 57 -2.15 18.44 -25.11
CA ASP A 57 -1.29 19.61 -25.19
C ASP A 57 0.13 19.21 -24.80
N GLN A 58 0.98 19.00 -25.81
CA GLN A 58 2.37 18.63 -25.60
C GLN A 58 3.10 19.70 -24.76
N SER A 59 2.68 20.96 -24.83
CA SER A 59 3.24 22.04 -24.00
C SER A 59 2.88 21.90 -22.52
N ALA A 60 1.78 21.22 -22.18
CA ALA A 60 1.44 20.92 -20.80
C ALA A 60 2.31 19.80 -20.21
N ILE A 61 2.70 18.81 -21.02
CA ILE A 61 3.70 17.81 -20.60
C ILE A 61 5.07 18.46 -20.42
N GLU A 62 5.48 19.33 -21.35
CA GLU A 62 6.74 20.07 -21.25
C GLU A 62 6.80 20.91 -19.97
N LYS A 63 5.71 21.58 -19.58
CA LYS A 63 5.63 22.30 -18.29
C LYS A 63 5.78 21.40 -17.07
N ILE A 64 5.20 20.19 -17.11
CA ILE A 64 5.34 19.21 -16.02
C ILE A 64 6.79 18.71 -15.94
N GLU A 65 7.45 18.50 -17.08
CA GLU A 65 8.85 18.08 -17.14
C GLU A 65 9.81 19.20 -16.67
N GLU A 66 9.54 20.45 -17.07
CA GLU A 66 10.34 21.62 -16.67
C GLU A 66 10.21 21.95 -15.18
N ASN A 67 9.02 21.78 -14.59
CA ASN A 67 8.77 22.07 -13.18
C ASN A 67 7.83 21.06 -12.50
N PRO A 68 8.32 19.84 -12.18
CA PRO A 68 7.50 18.79 -11.59
C PRO A 68 6.98 19.14 -10.18
N ASP A 69 7.73 19.95 -9.43
CA ASP A 69 7.34 20.36 -8.07
C ASP A 69 6.12 21.31 -8.09
N GLU A 70 6.03 22.18 -9.10
CA GLU A 70 4.88 23.06 -9.29
C GLU A 70 3.62 22.25 -9.62
N PHE A 71 3.72 21.31 -10.55
CA PHE A 71 2.63 20.37 -10.86
C PHE A 71 2.16 19.60 -9.62
N LEU A 72 3.08 19.08 -8.79
CA LEU A 72 2.71 18.36 -7.57
C LEU A 72 2.05 19.27 -6.53
N SER A 73 2.49 20.52 -6.42
CA SER A 73 1.89 21.52 -5.52
C SER A 73 0.47 21.91 -5.95
N GLU A 74 0.24 22.08 -7.25
CA GLU A 74 -1.07 22.37 -7.83
C GLU A 74 -2.02 21.17 -7.69
N LEU A 75 -1.54 19.97 -8.03
CA LEU A 75 -2.28 18.73 -7.82
C LEU A 75 -2.66 18.55 -6.35
N TRP A 76 -1.73 18.79 -5.42
CA TRP A 76 -2.00 18.72 -3.99
C TRP A 76 -3.06 19.75 -3.55
N SER A 77 -3.01 20.95 -4.10
CA SER A 77 -4.00 22.00 -3.84
C SER A 77 -5.39 21.65 -4.39
N TYR A 78 -5.47 20.83 -5.43
CA TYR A 78 -6.72 20.28 -5.98
C TYR A 78 -7.32 19.16 -5.10
N VAL A 79 -6.51 18.52 -4.24
CA VAL A 79 -6.98 17.42 -3.37
C VAL A 79 -7.96 17.94 -2.31
N SER A 80 -9.24 17.68 -2.53
CA SER A 80 -10.29 17.95 -1.55
C SER A 80 -10.37 16.89 -0.46
N THR A 81 -11.06 17.20 0.63
CA THR A 81 -11.42 16.22 1.67
C THR A 81 -12.18 15.02 1.10
N GLY A 82 -13.03 15.22 0.09
CA GLY A 82 -13.76 14.14 -0.57
C GLY A 82 -12.85 13.17 -1.31
N TRP A 83 -11.79 13.68 -1.96
CA TRP A 83 -10.77 12.85 -2.60
C TRP A 83 -9.99 12.02 -1.57
N LEU A 84 -9.56 12.64 -0.47
CA LEU A 84 -8.88 11.94 0.62
C LEU A 84 -9.72 10.79 1.19
N PHE A 85 -11.00 11.04 1.48
CA PHE A 85 -11.90 9.99 1.96
C PHE A 85 -12.11 8.88 0.94
N SER A 86 -12.24 9.22 -0.34
CA SER A 86 -12.44 8.23 -1.41
C SER A 86 -11.23 7.31 -1.55
N ILE A 87 -10.02 7.89 -1.56
CA ILE A 87 -8.76 7.12 -1.59
C ILE A 87 -8.65 6.22 -0.36
N LEU A 88 -8.86 6.78 0.84
CA LEU A 88 -8.80 6.03 2.09
C LEU A 88 -9.77 4.84 2.09
N LEU A 89 -11.03 5.06 1.70
CA LEU A 89 -12.05 4.03 1.69
C LEU A 89 -11.75 2.95 0.63
N ALA A 90 -11.20 3.35 -0.52
CA ALA A 90 -10.86 2.43 -1.60
C ALA A 90 -9.65 1.53 -1.27
N PHE A 91 -8.68 2.03 -0.50
CA PHE A 91 -7.54 1.23 -0.01
C PHE A 91 -7.84 0.47 1.29
N LEU A 92 -8.88 0.84 2.04
CA LEU A 92 -9.22 0.24 3.33
C LEU A 92 -9.31 -1.30 3.29
N PRO A 93 -9.94 -1.94 2.29
CA PRO A 93 -9.96 -3.40 2.21
C PRO A 93 -8.58 -4.03 2.05
N ALA A 94 -7.71 -3.42 1.23
CA ALA A 94 -6.35 -3.90 1.01
C ALA A 94 -5.50 -3.77 2.28
N ILE A 95 -5.57 -2.62 2.96
CA ILE A 95 -4.88 -2.37 4.23
C ILE A 95 -5.35 -3.35 5.30
N TRP A 96 -6.66 -3.51 5.46
CA TRP A 96 -7.20 -4.43 6.46
C TRP A 96 -6.79 -5.88 6.18
N PHE A 97 -6.88 -6.30 4.91
CA PHE A 97 -6.54 -7.66 4.51
C PHE A 97 -5.04 -7.96 4.68
N SER A 98 -4.15 -7.01 4.38
CA SER A 98 -2.71 -7.16 4.59
C SER A 98 -2.38 -7.32 6.07
N LEU A 99 -2.97 -6.47 6.92
CA LEU A 99 -2.79 -6.51 8.38
C LEU A 99 -3.31 -7.82 8.98
N ALA A 100 -4.52 -8.26 8.60
CA ALA A 100 -5.08 -9.53 9.07
C ALA A 100 -4.21 -10.72 8.63
N THR A 101 -3.72 -10.69 7.39
CA THR A 101 -2.82 -11.72 6.84
C THR A 101 -1.50 -11.78 7.61
N ALA A 102 -0.87 -10.63 7.87
CA ALA A 102 0.37 -10.56 8.66
C ALA A 102 0.14 -11.04 10.09
N TYR A 103 -0.95 -10.62 10.75
CA TYR A 103 -1.28 -11.06 12.10
C TYR A 103 -1.42 -12.57 12.20
N LYS A 104 -2.17 -13.20 11.29
CA LYS A 104 -2.33 -14.67 11.26
C LYS A 104 -1.00 -15.38 11.06
N ARG A 105 -0.12 -14.84 10.23
CA ARG A 105 1.19 -15.45 10.00
C ARG A 105 2.12 -15.31 11.20
N ILE A 106 2.15 -14.13 11.81
CA ILE A 106 2.91 -13.90 13.05
C ILE A 106 2.37 -14.78 14.18
N SER A 107 1.06 -14.97 14.27
CA SER A 107 0.42 -15.87 15.23
C SER A 107 0.85 -17.34 15.03
N ALA A 108 1.12 -17.75 13.78
CA ALA A 108 1.62 -19.09 13.48
C ALA A 108 3.07 -19.33 13.94
N LEU A 109 3.89 -18.27 13.92
CA LEU A 109 5.33 -18.35 14.21
C LEU A 109 5.68 -17.99 15.65
N PHE A 110 4.86 -17.18 16.31
CA PHE A 110 5.15 -16.58 17.60
C PHE A 110 3.90 -16.48 18.46
N PHE A 111 3.14 -17.57 18.60
CA PHE A 111 1.81 -17.56 19.21
C PHE A 111 1.72 -16.82 20.55
N GLU A 112 2.68 -17.06 21.46
CA GLU A 112 2.73 -16.43 22.80
C GLU A 112 2.94 -14.91 22.73
N ASN A 113 3.81 -14.44 21.83
CA ASN A 113 4.22 -13.03 21.72
C ASN A 113 3.60 -12.29 20.52
N ARG A 114 2.59 -12.89 19.88
CA ARG A 114 2.06 -12.46 18.58
C ARG A 114 1.64 -10.99 18.54
N ASN A 115 1.02 -10.47 19.60
CA ASN A 115 0.52 -9.10 19.63
C ASN A 115 1.67 -8.08 19.66
N ASN A 116 2.72 -8.36 20.45
CA ASN A 116 3.90 -7.50 20.54
C ASN A 116 4.67 -7.50 19.21
N ILE A 117 4.88 -8.68 18.62
CA ILE A 117 5.58 -8.81 17.35
C ILE A 117 4.78 -8.19 16.21
N PHE A 118 3.46 -8.36 16.19
CA PHE A 118 2.59 -7.70 15.21
C PHE A 118 2.64 -6.18 15.34
N GLY A 119 2.62 -5.64 16.58
CA GLY A 119 2.78 -4.20 16.79
C GLY A 119 4.12 -3.66 16.27
N ILE A 120 5.22 -4.39 16.51
CA ILE A 120 6.55 -4.05 15.97
C ILE A 120 6.54 -4.10 14.44
N TYR A 121 5.96 -5.15 13.86
CA TYR A 121 5.83 -5.30 12.40
C TYR A 121 5.09 -4.10 11.79
N VAL A 122 3.92 -3.75 12.32
CA VAL A 122 3.13 -2.60 11.85
C VAL A 122 3.90 -1.29 11.99
N ALA A 123 4.62 -1.10 13.11
CA ALA A 123 5.45 0.09 13.29
C ALA A 123 6.55 0.16 12.22
N ILE A 124 7.26 -0.93 11.96
CA ILE A 124 8.31 -0.99 10.93
C ILE A 124 7.75 -0.63 9.55
N GLU A 125 6.61 -1.21 9.16
CA GLU A 125 5.96 -0.92 7.87
C GLU A 125 5.58 0.57 7.76
N ILE A 126 4.92 1.14 8.77
CA ILE A 126 4.53 2.56 8.77
C ILE A 126 5.77 3.48 8.69
N PHE A 127 6.83 3.16 9.43
CA PHE A 127 8.07 3.94 9.39
C PHE A 127 8.76 3.83 8.02
N ALA A 128 8.81 2.62 7.44
CA ALA A 128 9.39 2.40 6.12
C ALA A 128 8.63 3.18 5.05
N ASP A 129 7.29 3.15 5.07
CA ASP A 129 6.44 3.87 4.14
C ASP A 129 6.59 5.38 4.30
N ALA A 130 6.58 5.91 5.53
CA ALA A 130 6.74 7.34 5.79
C ALA A 130 8.10 7.88 5.31
N ILE A 131 9.18 7.08 5.45
CA ILE A 131 10.50 7.42 4.90
C ILE A 131 10.49 7.31 3.36
N GLY A 132 9.91 6.23 2.82
CA GLY A 132 9.85 5.95 1.39
C GLY A 132 9.09 7.01 0.58
N LEU A 133 7.99 7.50 1.16
CA LEU A 133 7.13 8.57 0.64
C LEU A 133 7.67 9.98 0.92
N GLY A 134 8.80 10.12 1.61
CA GLY A 134 9.42 11.41 1.89
C GLY A 134 8.76 12.24 3.00
N ILE A 135 7.77 11.70 3.71
CA ILE A 135 7.12 12.34 4.88
C ILE A 135 8.16 12.59 5.97
N LEU A 136 9.06 11.62 6.19
CA LEU A 136 10.19 11.74 7.13
C LEU A 136 11.50 12.01 6.37
N SER A 137 11.54 13.15 5.66
CA SER A 137 12.66 13.53 4.79
C SER A 137 14.02 13.60 5.51
N SER A 138 14.04 13.96 6.80
CA SER A 138 15.25 13.95 7.64
C SER A 138 15.84 12.56 7.86
N LEU A 139 15.07 11.50 7.63
CA LEU A 139 15.47 10.09 7.74
C LEU A 139 15.63 9.44 6.36
N SER A 140 15.67 10.21 5.27
CA SER A 140 15.79 9.70 3.89
C SER A 140 17.02 8.79 3.67
N PHE A 141 18.10 8.99 4.43
CA PHE A 141 19.28 8.11 4.40
C PHE A 141 18.97 6.65 4.81
N LEU A 142 17.86 6.43 5.53
CA LEU A 142 17.38 5.09 5.92
C LEU A 142 16.49 4.42 4.88
N LYS A 143 16.14 5.09 3.77
CA LYS A 143 15.20 4.54 2.76
C LYS A 143 15.62 3.16 2.26
N THR A 144 16.87 3.03 1.82
CA THR A 144 17.41 1.76 1.33
C THR A 144 17.49 0.68 2.40
N PRO A 145 18.13 0.90 3.57
CA PRO A 145 18.18 -0.14 4.61
C PRO A 145 16.80 -0.54 5.12
N MET A 146 15.84 0.39 5.25
CA MET A 146 14.47 0.04 5.63
C MET A 146 13.78 -0.84 4.59
N SER A 147 13.95 -0.55 3.29
CA SER A 147 13.44 -1.40 2.20
C SER A 147 14.03 -2.82 2.26
N ILE A 148 15.33 -2.95 2.56
CA ILE A 148 15.96 -4.27 2.73
C ILE A 148 15.36 -5.01 3.94
N ILE A 149 15.14 -4.31 5.05
CA ILE A 149 14.55 -4.89 6.27
C ILE A 149 13.13 -5.39 6.01
N THR A 150 12.27 -4.60 5.37
CA THR A 150 10.88 -5.00 5.07
C THR A 150 10.84 -6.21 4.13
N ILE A 151 11.70 -6.24 3.11
CA ILE A 151 11.85 -7.40 2.22
C ILE A 151 12.34 -8.64 3.00
N ALA A 152 13.31 -8.49 3.90
CA ALA A 152 13.81 -9.59 4.71
C ALA A 152 12.73 -10.15 5.65
N ILE A 153 11.93 -9.28 6.28
CA ILE A 153 10.78 -9.68 7.10
C ILE A 153 9.76 -10.43 6.25
N PHE A 154 9.43 -9.92 5.06
CA PHE A 154 8.52 -10.59 4.14
C PHE A 154 8.96 -12.02 3.82
N PHE A 155 10.23 -12.21 3.41
CA PHE A 155 10.76 -13.53 3.12
C PHE A 155 10.81 -14.43 4.35
N PHE A 156 11.16 -13.89 5.52
CA PHE A 156 11.13 -14.64 6.76
C PHE A 156 9.71 -15.17 7.07
N LEU A 157 8.69 -14.31 6.95
CA LEU A 157 7.30 -14.71 7.18
C LEU A 157 6.80 -15.71 6.15
N ALA A 158 7.22 -15.58 4.89
CA ALA A 158 6.81 -16.48 3.81
C ALA A 158 7.50 -17.86 3.84
N LEU A 159 8.78 -17.92 4.23
CA LEU A 159 9.60 -19.12 4.06
C LEU A 159 9.82 -19.90 5.35
N LYS A 160 9.79 -19.26 6.52
CA LYS A 160 9.98 -19.98 7.79
C LYS A 160 8.83 -20.95 8.01
N ASN A 161 9.12 -22.18 8.44
CA ASN A 161 8.07 -23.12 8.84
C ASN A 161 7.54 -22.80 10.25
N SER A 162 6.24 -22.99 10.46
CA SER A 162 5.62 -22.98 11.80
C SER A 162 5.63 -24.39 12.39
N GLU A 163 5.57 -24.47 13.72
CA GLU A 163 5.46 -25.74 14.47
C GLU A 163 4.02 -26.29 14.48
N ILE A 164 3.06 -25.50 14.00
CA ILE A 164 1.66 -25.91 13.80
C ILE A 164 1.57 -26.86 12.61
N ASP A 165 0.78 -27.91 12.73
CA ASP A 165 0.57 -28.86 11.64
C ASP A 165 -0.08 -28.17 10.42
N LYS A 166 0.26 -28.63 9.22
CA LYS A 166 -0.20 -28.00 7.97
C LYS A 166 -1.72 -28.03 7.85
N ASP A 167 -2.36 -29.06 8.39
CA ASP A 167 -3.80 -29.25 8.34
C ASP A 167 -4.56 -28.38 9.37
N ASP A 168 -3.85 -27.82 10.36
CA ASP A 168 -4.40 -26.93 11.38
C ASP A 168 -4.35 -25.44 10.98
N HIS A 169 -3.77 -25.13 9.81
CA HIS A 169 -3.75 -23.78 9.26
C HIS A 169 -5.04 -23.40 8.52
N GLU A 170 -5.44 -22.13 8.62
CA GLU A 170 -6.59 -21.61 7.89
C GLU A 170 -6.25 -21.25 6.44
N GLY A 171 -6.87 -21.98 5.51
CA GLY A 171 -6.98 -21.57 4.12
C GLY A 171 -5.83 -21.98 3.21
#